data_AF-A0A351F6X9-F1
#
_entry.id   AF-A0A351F6X9-F1
#
_cell.length_a   1.000
_cell.length_b   1.000
_cell.length_c   1.000
_cell.angle_alpha   90.00
_cell.angle_beta   90.00
_cell.angle_gamma   90.00
#
_symmetry.space_group_name_H-M   'P 1'
#
loop_
_entity.id
_entity.type
_entity.pdbx_description
1 polymer ?
#
loop_
_entity_poly.entity_id
_entity_poly.type
_entity_poly.pdbx_seq_one_letter_code
_entity_poly.pdbx_strand_id
1 'polypeptide(L)' 'MKKVLIVFMCLMVAFFASCTRSQKSFTCDLCGKESTGKRYESTVMDDNVVICENCYNEIAQMYNS' A
#
# COMPACT_ATOMS: atom_id res chain seq x y z
N MET A 1 26.01 -7.16 35.36
CA MET A 1 25.48 -5.89 34.81
C MET A 1 25.79 -5.70 33.31
N LYS A 2 27.06 -5.72 32.86
CA LYS A 2 27.44 -5.49 31.44
C LYS A 2 26.77 -6.41 30.40
N LYS A 3 26.58 -7.70 30.71
CA LYS A 3 26.01 -8.67 29.77
C LYS A 3 24.50 -8.49 29.54
N VAL A 4 23.78 -7.87 30.49
CA VAL A 4 22.34 -7.62 30.41
C VAL A 4 22.04 -6.45 29.47
N LEU A 5 22.91 -5.43 29.47
CA LEU A 5 22.78 -4.27 28.58
C LEU A 5 22.91 -4.65 27.10
N ILE A 6 23.78 -5.61 26.77
CA ILE A 6 24.03 -6.06 25.39
C ILE A 6 22.79 -6.80 24.83
N VAL A 7 22.13 -7.61 25.66
CA VAL A 7 20.94 -8.36 25.27
C VAL A 7 19.74 -7.41 25.04
N PHE A 8 19.57 -6.41 25.91
CA PHE A 8 18.53 -5.40 25.74
C PHE A 8 18.72 -4.55 24.48
N MET A 9 19.97 -4.23 24.13
CA MET A 9 20.27 -3.46 22.92
C MET A 9 19.94 -4.24 21.63
N CYS A 10 20.16 -5.56 21.60
CA CYS A 10 19.82 -6.39 20.43
C CYS A 10 18.30 -6.54 20.23
N LEU A 11 17.53 -6.61 21.32
CA LEU A 11 16.07 -6.73 21.28
C LEU A 11 15.40 -5.49 20.66
N MET A 12 15.93 -4.29 20.89
CA MET A 12 15.37 -3.05 20.34
C MET A 12 15.53 -2.96 18.81
N VAL A 13 16.64 -3.46 18.25
CA VAL A 13 16.90 -3.41 16.79
C VAL A 13 15.94 -4.32 16.02
N ALA A 14 15.53 -5.45 16.60
CA ALA A 14 14.57 -6.37 15.98
C ALA A 14 13.14 -5.79 15.91
N PHE A 15 12.78 -4.85 16.79
CA PHE A 15 11.45 -4.23 16.79
C PHE A 15 11.28 -3.18 15.68
N PHE A 16 12.34 -2.47 15.28
CA PHE A 16 12.26 -1.47 14.21
C PHE A 16 12.25 -2.07 12.80
N ALA A 17 12.69 -3.32 12.62
CA ALA A 17 12.67 -3.99 11.32
C ALA A 17 11.26 -4.40 10.86
N SER A 18 10.28 -4.47 11.78
CA SER A 18 8.92 -4.98 11.52
C SER A 18 7.98 -3.95 10.89
N CYS A 19 8.38 -2.67 10.79
CA CYS A 19 7.50 -1.58 10.35
C CYS A 19 7.70 -1.17 8.88
N THR A 20 8.45 -1.93 8.09
CA THR A 20 8.46 -1.71 6.63
C THR A 20 7.40 -2.60 5.98
N ARG A 21 6.13 -2.34 6.30
CA ARG A 21 5.03 -2.76 5.41
C ARG A 21 5.13 -1.84 4.20
N SER A 22 6.09 -2.13 3.32
CA SER A 22 6.27 -1.45 2.04
C SER A 22 5.00 -1.71 1.25
N GLN A 23 4.00 -0.85 1.41
CA GLN A 23 2.87 -0.79 0.49
C GLN A 23 3.48 -0.44 -0.85
N LYS A 24 3.61 -1.46 -1.71
CA LYS A 24 4.18 -1.31 -3.05
C LYS A 24 3.39 -0.21 -3.74
N SER A 25 4.05 0.88 -4.10
CA SER A 25 3.41 1.93 -4.87
C SER A 25 3.06 1.39 -6.25
N PHE A 26 1.95 1.85 -6.80
CA PHE A 26 1.48 1.48 -8.12
C PHE A 26 0.93 2.72 -8.82
N THR A 27 1.03 2.74 -10.15
CA THR A 27 0.43 3.79 -10.96
C THR A 27 -1.02 3.43 -11.24
N CYS A 28 -1.93 4.36 -11.01
CA CYS A 28 -3.32 4.23 -11.43
C CYS A 28 -3.43 4.49 -12.94
N ASP A 29 -3.96 3.54 -13.70
CA ASP A 29 -4.20 3.69 -15.15
C ASP A 29 -5.27 4.74 -15.45
N LEU A 30 -6.16 5.01 -14.50
CA LEU A 30 -7.27 5.94 -14.69
C LEU A 30 -6.87 7.41 -14.58
N CYS A 31 -6.04 7.76 -13.59
CA CYS A 31 -5.63 9.14 -13.32
C CYS A 31 -4.13 9.40 -13.55
N GLY A 32 -3.36 8.36 -13.87
CA GLY A 32 -1.91 8.42 -14.08
C GLY A 32 -1.09 8.73 -12.82
N LYS A 33 -1.71 8.79 -11.64
CA LYS A 33 -1.03 9.12 -10.38
C LYS A 33 -0.49 7.88 -9.70
N GLU A 34 0.65 8.03 -9.04
CA GLU A 34 1.21 7.01 -8.17
C GLU A 34 0.40 6.96 -6.86
N SER A 35 -0.02 5.76 -6.46
CA SER A 35 -0.84 5.53 -5.28
C SER A 35 -0.22 4.41 -4.45
N THR A 36 -0.26 4.61 -3.13
CA THR A 36 0.13 3.60 -2.14
C THR A 36 -1.12 3.23 -1.36
N GLY A 37 -1.60 1.99 -1.48
CA GLY A 37 -2.83 1.59 -0.80
C GLY A 37 -3.60 0.48 -1.51
N LYS A 38 -4.93 0.55 -1.45
CA LYS A 38 -5.82 -0.43 -2.08
C LYS A 38 -5.76 -0.31 -3.60
N ARG A 39 -5.49 -1.44 -4.24
CA ARG A 39 -5.47 -1.62 -5.69
C ARG A 39 -6.75 -2.31 -6.12
N TYR A 40 -7.47 -1.71 -7.07
CA TYR A 40 -8.65 -2.30 -7.71
C TYR A 40 -8.26 -2.68 -9.12
N GLU A 41 -8.41 -3.94 -9.49
CA GLU A 41 -8.13 -4.42 -10.85
C GLU A 41 -9.46 -4.71 -11.53
N SER A 42 -9.60 -4.27 -12.78
CA SER A 42 -10.81 -4.50 -13.58
C SER A 42 -10.40 -4.82 -15.01
N THR A 43 -10.97 -5.88 -15.56
CA THR A 43 -10.70 -6.28 -16.94
C THR A 43 -11.69 -5.56 -17.87
N VAL A 44 -11.17 -4.73 -18.76
CA VAL A 44 -11.96 -4.03 -19.78
C VAL A 44 -11.34 -4.37 -21.14
N MET A 45 -12.13 -4.97 -22.03
CA MET A 45 -11.68 -5.34 -23.38
C MET A 45 -10.40 -6.20 -23.41
N ASP A 46 -10.31 -7.20 -22.52
CA ASP A 46 -9.13 -8.07 -22.34
C ASP A 46 -7.90 -7.40 -21.70
N ASP A 47 -7.94 -6.08 -21.47
CA ASP A 47 -6.90 -5.34 -20.78
C ASP A 47 -7.20 -5.24 -19.28
N ASN A 48 -6.19 -5.52 -18.45
CA ASN A 48 -6.28 -5.36 -17.00
C ASN A 48 -5.95 -3.90 -16.63
N VAL A 49 -6.96 -3.17 -16.17
CA VAL A 49 -6.84 -1.77 -15.76
C VAL A 49 -6.68 -1.70 -14.25
N VAL A 50 -5.66 -0.98 -13.79
CA VAL A 50 -5.41 -0.74 -12.37
C VAL A 50 -6.00 0.59 -11.94
N ILE A 51 -6.89 0.55 -10.97
CA ILE A 51 -7.64 1.71 -10.47
C ILE A 51 -7.30 1.92 -9.00
N CYS A 52 -6.98 3.17 -8.62
CA CYS A 52 -6.78 3.54 -7.23
C CYS A 52 -8.12 3.78 -6.51
N GLU A 53 -8.09 3.70 -5.18
CA GLU A 53 -9.29 3.86 -4.32
C GLU A 53 -10.06 5.16 -4.57
N ASN A 54 -9.35 6.27 -4.82
CA ASN A 54 -10.00 7.55 -5.14
C ASN A 54 -10.85 7.46 -6.41
N CYS A 55 -10.24 7.02 -7.52
CA CYS A 55 -10.95 6.90 -8.79
C CYS A 55 -12.11 5.91 -8.70
N TYR A 56 -11.93 4.80 -7.98
CA TYR A 56 -12.99 3.84 -7.74
C TYR A 56 -14.19 4.48 -7.01
N ASN A 57 -13.93 5.27 -5.95
CA ASN A 57 -14.98 5.96 -5.19
C ASN A 57 -15.67 7.07 -6.00
N GLU A 58 -14.95 7.78 -6.88
CA GLU A 58 -15.56 8.78 -7.76
C GLU A 58 -16.55 8.14 -8.73
N ILE A 59 -16.17 7.02 -9.34
CA ILE A 59 -17.06 6.26 -10.24
C ILE A 59 -18.27 5.71 -9.48
N ALA A 60 -18.04 5.14 -8.29
CA ALA A 60 -19.12 4.59 -7.47
C ALA A 60 -20.15 5.66 -7.05
N GLN A 61 -19.71 6.90 -6.79
CA GLN A 61 -20.61 8.01 -6.49
C GLN A 61 -21.43 8.43 -7.71
N MET A 62 -20.83 8.42 -8.90
CA MET A 62 -21.55 8.75 -10.14
C MET A 62 -22.60 7.69 -10.51
N TYR A 63 -22.36 6.41 -10.21
CA TYR A 63 -23.31 5.34 -10.51
C TYR A 63 -24.52 5.29 -9.55
N ASN A 64 -24.35 5.78 -8.32
CA ASN A 64 -25.41 5.79 -7.31
C ASN A 64 -26.24 7.11 -7.29
N SER A 65 -26.03 8.00 -8.26
CA SER A 65 -26.80 9.25 -8.43
C SER A 65 -27.82 9.14 -9.54
#